data_AF-A0A0S1AV85-F1
#
_entry.id   AF-A0A0S1AV85-F1
#
_cell.length_a   1.000
_cell.length_b   1.000
_cell.length_c   1.000
_cell.angle_alpha   90.00
_cell.angle_beta   90.00
_cell.angle_gamma   90.00
#
_symmetry.space_group_name_H-M   'P 1'
#
loop_
_entity.id
_entity.type
_entity.pdbx_description
1 polymer ?
#
loop_
_entity_poly.entity_id
_entity_poly.type
_entity_poly.pdbx_seq_one_letter_code
_entity_poly.pdbx_strand_id
1 'polypeptide(L)'
;MRRRRHLPPPALLEIDEQTFWEKYRPIVDPAEGQAIRGPEHVANLMATTLWTIVDTGESETLYALPGCHVVNRLGYVVTERPWPHRSVVAVYSQGVAQGERQDGRST
;
A
#
# COMPACT_ATOMS: atom_id res chain seq x y z
N MET A 1 -5.06 10.73 -42.13
CA MET A 1 -4.88 9.54 -41.27
C MET A 1 -4.06 9.93 -40.04
N ARG A 2 -4.68 10.04 -38.85
CA ARG A 2 -3.96 10.34 -37.61
C ARG A 2 -3.40 9.03 -37.04
N ARG A 3 -2.08 8.85 -37.08
CA ARG A 3 -1.41 7.76 -36.37
C ARG A 3 -1.79 7.90 -34.89
N ARG A 4 -2.55 6.93 -34.36
CA ARG A 4 -2.71 6.80 -32.90
C ARG A 4 -1.28 6.68 -32.36
N ARG A 5 -0.82 7.72 -31.66
CA ARG A 5 0.42 7.62 -30.88
C ARG A 5 0.14 6.53 -29.87
N HIS A 6 0.72 5.35 -30.08
CA HIS A 6 0.75 4.33 -29.06
C HIS A 6 1.66 4.90 -27.99
N LEU A 7 1.08 5.59 -27.00
CA LEU A 7 1.82 5.92 -25.80
C LEU A 7 2.29 4.58 -25.24
N PRO A 8 3.58 4.42 -24.92
CA PRO A 8 3.99 3.27 -24.13
C PRO A 8 3.11 3.23 -22.88
N PRO A 9 2.70 2.04 -22.40
CA PRO A 9 2.05 1.95 -21.11
C PRO A 9 2.88 2.77 -20.11
N PRO A 10 2.25 3.66 -19.32
CA PRO A 10 3.01 4.42 -18.32
C PRO A 10 3.81 3.40 -17.51
N ALA A 11 5.14 3.55 -17.51
CA ALA A 11 6.01 2.67 -16.75
C ALA A 11 5.49 2.64 -15.32
N LEU A 12 5.23 1.44 -14.80
CA LEU A 12 4.78 1.26 -13.43
C LEU A 12 5.89 1.83 -12.54
N LEU A 13 5.57 2.90 -11.81
CA LEU A 13 6.55 3.55 -10.95
C LEU A 13 6.48 2.85 -9.60
N GLU A 14 7.32 1.83 -9.44
CA GLU A 14 7.50 1.18 -8.15
C GLU A 14 8.38 2.06 -7.26
N ILE A 15 7.90 2.33 -6.04
CA ILE A 15 8.65 3.02 -5.00
C ILE A 15 8.81 2.11 -3.79
N ASP A 16 9.91 2.28 -3.06
CA ASP A 16 10.19 1.52 -1.86
C ASP A 16 9.33 1.97 -0.66
N GLU A 17 9.38 1.16 0.40
CA GLU A 17 8.66 1.37 1.66
C GLU A 17 8.97 2.72 2.30
N GLN A 18 10.25 3.06 2.45
CA GLN A 18 10.64 4.32 3.09
C GLN A 18 10.09 5.52 2.32
N THR A 19 10.25 5.51 0.99
CA THR A 19 9.72 6.56 0.12
C THR A 19 8.20 6.69 0.27
N PHE A 20 7.46 5.58 0.40
CA PHE A 20 6.02 5.61 0.62
C PHE A 20 5.64 6.32 1.93
N TRP A 21 6.27 5.92 3.04
CA TRP A 21 6.01 6.50 4.36
C TRP A 21 6.37 7.98 4.45
N GLU A 22 7.53 8.38 3.92
CA GLU A 22 7.99 9.76 3.96
C GLU A 22 7.18 10.67 3.02
N LYS A 23 6.89 10.20 1.81
CA LYS A 23 6.24 11.01 0.78
C LYS A 23 4.76 11.16 1.06
N TYR A 24 4.05 10.08 1.32
CA TYR A 24 2.59 10.11 1.39
C TYR A 24 2.05 10.23 2.80
N ARG A 25 2.83 9.83 3.82
CA ARG A 25 2.47 9.91 5.24
C ARG A 25 1.12 9.24 5.52
N PRO A 26 1.10 7.90 5.60
CA PRO A 26 -0.07 7.16 6.06
C PRO A 26 -0.60 7.69 7.39
N ILE A 27 -1.91 7.90 7.46
CA ILE A 27 -2.59 8.36 8.66
C ILE A 27 -2.89 7.13 9.52
N VAL A 28 -2.15 7.01 10.62
CA VAL A 28 -2.38 5.98 11.65
C VAL A 28 -3.61 6.36 12.47
N ASP A 29 -4.49 5.40 12.70
CA ASP A 29 -5.59 5.61 13.64
C ASP A 29 -5.02 5.59 15.08
N PRO A 30 -5.15 6.68 15.85
CA PRO A 30 -4.61 6.73 17.20
C PRO A 30 -5.30 5.78 18.18
N ALA A 31 -6.54 5.33 17.90
CA ALA A 31 -7.26 4.39 18.75
C ALA A 31 -6.78 2.94 18.54
N GLU A 32 -6.48 2.56 17.30
CA GLU A 32 -6.09 1.20 16.92
C GLU A 32 -4.56 1.01 16.83
N GLY A 33 -3.80 2.11 16.72
CA GLY A 33 -2.35 2.06 16.54
C GLY A 33 -1.89 1.49 15.19
N GLN A 34 -2.80 1.30 14.24
CA GLN A 34 -2.51 0.77 12.90
C GLN A 34 -2.99 1.71 11.78
N ALA A 35 -2.31 1.67 10.64
CA ALA A 35 -2.68 2.46 9.46
C ALA A 35 -3.70 1.75 8.56
N ILE A 36 -3.75 0.41 8.57
CA ILE A 36 -4.65 -0.38 7.73
C ILE A 36 -6.05 -0.37 8.32
N ARG A 37 -7.04 -0.04 7.47
CA ARG A 37 -8.45 0.10 7.84
C ARG A 37 -9.35 -0.78 6.98
N GLY A 38 -10.48 -1.18 7.55
CA GLY A 38 -11.54 -1.89 6.84
C GLY A 38 -12.34 -1.00 5.89
N PRO A 39 -13.13 -1.59 4.96
CA PRO A 39 -13.93 -0.85 3.98
C PRO A 39 -14.90 0.18 4.57
N GLU A 40 -15.47 -0.13 5.74
CA GLU A 40 -16.41 0.71 6.47
C GLU A 40 -15.83 2.08 6.87
N HIS A 41 -14.50 2.16 7.00
CA HIS A 41 -13.79 3.37 7.41
C HIS A 41 -13.37 4.26 6.22
N VAL A 42 -13.57 3.82 4.97
CA VAL A 42 -13.01 4.51 3.78
C VAL A 42 -14.03 4.86 2.69
N ALA A 43 -15.30 4.50 2.86
CA ALA A 43 -16.34 4.64 1.84
C ALA A 43 -16.54 6.08 1.29
N ASN A 44 -16.21 7.10 2.08
CA ASN A 44 -16.43 8.53 1.74
C ASN A 44 -15.13 9.33 1.54
N LEU A 45 -13.97 8.66 1.46
CA LEU A 45 -12.68 9.35 1.37
C LEU A 45 -12.31 9.74 -0.06
N MET A 46 -11.42 10.73 -0.19
CA MET A 46 -10.91 11.14 -1.50
C MET A 46 -10.19 9.98 -2.19
N ALA A 47 -10.57 9.70 -3.44
CA ALA A 47 -10.03 8.59 -4.20
C ALA A 47 -8.49 8.67 -4.36
N THR A 48 -7.93 9.89 -4.39
CA THR A 48 -6.50 10.14 -4.63
C THR A 48 -5.60 10.02 -3.40
N THR A 49 -6.16 9.88 -2.20
CA THR A 49 -5.41 9.62 -0.95
C THR A 49 -5.65 8.21 -0.42
N LEU A 50 -6.51 7.44 -1.08
CA LEU A 50 -6.78 6.06 -0.74
C LEU A 50 -5.81 5.13 -1.46
N TRP A 51 -5.22 4.21 -0.70
CA TRP A 51 -4.38 3.13 -1.19
C TRP A 51 -4.97 1.80 -0.71
N THR A 52 -4.98 0.81 -1.59
CA THR A 52 -5.31 -0.56 -1.23
C THR A 52 -4.04 -1.32 -0.92
N ILE A 53 -3.98 -1.95 0.25
CA ILE A 53 -2.88 -2.84 0.62
C ILE A 53 -3.21 -4.24 0.14
N VAL A 54 -2.34 -4.81 -0.68
CA VAL A 54 -2.50 -6.13 -1.27
C VAL A 54 -1.33 -7.04 -0.89
N ASP A 55 -1.66 -8.32 -0.74
CA ASP A 55 -0.70 -9.41 -0.59
C ASP A 55 -0.63 -10.18 -1.91
N THR A 56 0.57 -10.36 -2.46
CA THR A 56 0.74 -11.12 -3.71
C THR A 56 0.79 -12.62 -3.49
N GLY A 57 0.97 -13.09 -2.25
CA GLY A 57 1.11 -14.50 -1.89
C GLY A 57 2.41 -15.15 -2.38
N GLU A 58 3.23 -14.44 -3.15
CA GLU A 58 4.52 -14.91 -3.67
C GLU A 58 5.69 -14.57 -2.74
N SER A 59 5.52 -13.59 -1.86
CA SER A 59 6.51 -13.15 -0.88
C SER A 59 5.82 -12.57 0.35
N GLU A 60 6.56 -12.32 1.43
CA GLU A 60 6.04 -11.59 2.60
C GLU A 60 5.92 -10.06 2.34
N THR A 61 6.10 -9.61 1.10
CA THR A 61 6.03 -8.19 0.73
C THR A 61 4.59 -7.78 0.48
N LEU A 62 4.17 -6.75 1.19
CA LEU A 62 2.88 -6.09 0.97
C LEU A 62 3.07 -4.91 0.02
N TYR A 63 2.11 -4.72 -0.87
CA TYR A 63 2.11 -3.60 -1.83
C TYR A 63 0.94 -2.66 -1.60
N ALA A 64 1.14 -1.37 -1.80
CA ALA A 64 0.10 -0.35 -1.82
C ALA A 64 -0.22 0.08 -3.26
N LEU A 65 -1.48 -0.09 -3.65
CA LEU A 65 -2.01 0.26 -4.96
C LEU A 65 -2.95 1.48 -4.88
N PRO A 66 -2.82 2.47 -5.78
CA PRO A 66 -3.71 3.63 -5.84
C PRO A 66 -5.18 3.27 -6.03
N GLY A 67 -6.04 3.81 -5.16
CA GLY A 67 -7.48 3.69 -5.24
C GLY A 67 -8.04 2.48 -4.48
N CYS A 68 -9.27 2.09 -4.84
CA CYS A 68 -10.02 1.03 -4.18
C CYS A 68 -10.01 -0.23 -5.04
N HIS A 69 -9.26 -1.24 -4.62
CA HIS A 69 -9.23 -2.58 -5.21
C HIS A 69 -9.85 -3.58 -4.23
N VAL A 70 -10.45 -4.64 -4.76
CA VAL A 70 -11.16 -5.65 -3.95
C VAL A 70 -10.51 -7.04 -3.98
N VAL A 71 -9.58 -7.26 -4.91
CA VAL A 71 -8.88 -8.55 -5.08
C VAL A 71 -7.59 -8.54 -4.27
N ASN A 72 -7.30 -9.65 -3.59
CA ASN A 72 -6.11 -9.85 -2.74
C ASN A 72 -5.85 -8.70 -1.75
N ARG A 73 -6.92 -8.02 -1.33
CA ARG A 73 -6.88 -6.87 -0.45
C ARG A 73 -6.80 -7.32 1.00
N LEU A 74 -5.79 -6.85 1.71
CA LEU A 74 -5.72 -6.90 3.18
C LEU A 74 -6.50 -5.75 3.82
N GLY A 75 -6.46 -4.56 3.23
CA GLY A 75 -7.25 -3.42 3.68
C GLY A 75 -6.89 -2.15 2.93
N TYR A 76 -7.16 -1.01 3.56
CA TYR A 76 -6.92 0.30 2.98
C TYR A 76 -6.04 1.16 3.87
N VAL A 77 -5.19 1.97 3.25
CA VAL A 77 -4.41 3.01 3.91
C VAL A 77 -4.85 4.35 3.34
N VAL A 78 -5.03 5.31 4.24
CA VAL A 78 -5.35 6.70 3.90
C VAL A 78 -4.09 7.51 4.12
N THR A 79 -3.68 8.29 3.13
CA THR A 79 -2.47 9.11 3.21
C THR A 79 -2.81 10.59 3.33
N GLU A 80 -1.94 11.38 3.97
CA GLU A 80 -2.09 12.84 4.03
C GLU A 80 -1.98 13.47 2.65
N ARG A 81 -1.12 12.92 1.78
CA ARG A 81 -0.84 13.46 0.45
C ARG A 81 -1.40 12.55 -0.65
N PRO A 82 -1.93 13.13 -1.74
CA PRO A 82 -2.49 12.35 -2.83
C PRO A 82 -1.39 11.71 -3.70
N TRP A 83 -1.68 10.56 -4.29
CA TRP A 83 -0.86 10.00 -5.36
C TRP A 83 -1.03 10.79 -6.67
N PRO A 84 0.04 10.90 -7.49
CA PRO A 84 0.00 11.72 -8.71
C PRO A 84 -0.69 11.02 -9.89
N HIS A 85 -0.68 9.68 -9.93
CA HIS A 85 -1.28 8.88 -11.00
C HIS A 85 -1.58 7.46 -10.52
N ARG A 86 -2.45 6.73 -11.23
CA ARG A 86 -2.83 5.34 -10.87
C ARG A 86 -1.74 4.29 -11.09
N SER A 87 -0.69 4.62 -11.86
CA SER A 87 0.40 3.69 -12.18
C SER A 87 1.54 3.66 -11.16
N VAL A 88 1.42 4.37 -10.03
CA VAL A 88 2.42 4.28 -8.95
C VAL A 88 2.08 3.05 -8.13
N VAL A 89 3.08 2.25 -7.80
CA VAL A 89 2.95 1.13 -6.87
C VAL A 89 3.99 1.35 -5.79
N ALA A 90 3.64 1.07 -4.56
CA ALA A 90 4.60 1.17 -3.47
C ALA A 90 4.74 -0.17 -2.77
N VAL A 91 5.96 -0.50 -2.35
CA VAL A 91 6.15 -1.47 -1.28
C VAL A 91 5.59 -0.84 -0.01
N TYR A 92 4.63 -1.49 0.63
CA TYR A 92 4.03 -1.00 1.88
C TYR A 92 4.81 -1.49 3.10
N SER A 93 5.21 -2.76 3.07
CA SER A 93 6.02 -3.40 4.09
C SER A 93 6.75 -4.56 3.44
N GLN A 94 8.05 -4.65 3.64
CA GLN A 94 8.76 -5.91 3.45
C GLN A 94 8.59 -6.71 4.74
N GLY A 95 7.99 -7.90 4.65
CA GLY A 95 7.89 -8.80 5.78
C GLY A 95 9.25 -8.94 6.45
N VAL A 96 9.30 -8.59 7.74
CA VAL A 96 10.47 -8.92 8.56
C VAL A 96 10.38 -10.42 8.71
N ALA A 97 11.24 -11.18 8.02
CA ALA A 97 11.45 -12.59 8.32
C ALA A 97 11.52 -12.68 9.84
N GLN A 98 10.58 -13.39 10.47
CA GLN A 98 10.50 -13.49 11.91
C GLN A 98 11.75 -14.22 12.42
N GLY A 99 12.82 -13.46 12.65
CA GLY A 99 13.98 -13.89 13.40
C GLY A 99 13.56 -14.05 14.85
N GLU A 100 13.23 -15.29 15.21
CA GLU A 100 13.38 -15.90 16.53
C GLU A 100 12.96 -15.02 17.72
N ARG A 101 11.66 -15.04 18.07
CA ARG A 101 11.27 -14.86 19.47
C ARG A 101 11.53 -16.16 20.23
N GLN A 102 12.55 -16.08 21.07
CA GLN A 102 12.89 -16.94 22.21
C GLN A 102 11.79 -17.94 22.63
N ASP A 103 12.12 -19.23 22.63
CA ASP A 103 11.61 -20.16 23.63
C ASP A 103 12.76 -21.06 24.08
N GLY A 104 12.94 -21.20 25.40
CA GLY A 104 14.07 -21.92 25.96
C GLY A 104 14.62 -21.36 27.27
N ARG A 105 13.79 -20.75 28.13
CA ARG A 105 14.11 -20.67 29.56
C ARG A 105 12.99 -21.29 30.39
N SER A 106 13.10 -22.59 30.58
CA SER A 106 12.56 -23.42 31.66
C SER A 106 13.49 -24.63 31.68
N THR A 107 14.19 -24.99 32.74
CA THR A 107 14.06 -24.81 34.20
C THR A 107 15.45 -25.01 34.79
#